data_AF-A0A5C6ZCE6-F1
#
_entry.id   AF-A0A5C6ZCE6-F1
#
_cell.length_a   1.000
_cell.length_b   1.000
_cell.length_c   1.000
_cell.angle_alpha   90.00
_cell.angle_beta   90.00
_cell.angle_gamma   90.00
#
_symmetry.space_group_name_H-M   'P 1'
#
loop_
_entity.id
_entity.type
_entity.pdbx_description
1 polymer ?
#
loop_
_entity_poly.entity_id
_entity_poly.type
_entity_poly.pdbx_seq_one_letter_code
_entity_poly.pdbx_strand_id
1 'polypeptide(L)'
;MPAADAALDAVTVDGARQPYRTLVVTGAMKTDTPARDLPQSVRVLSGALLADAGVTRLDQALDLASGIARQSNLGGLWDSYAMRGFTGDPNFGSDYMVNGFTSSRGYNGLRDTVNTASVEVLKGPASALYGRGEPGGTVNITTKKPSFTPAYALQFSAGSHDLWRASAEATGPLGERVAYRLGVAREGSASDRDHVEARRTAISPSFLWMVGNDTTVSYELEVARQKATFDRGVVAIGGQLGRVPRHAFYGEPDDGPIATESVGLQLFVQHQFNDDWSLQTGLSYRESSLAGIATEARFVQPDQRTLVRQRRARDFSANDLSGRFEVLGTVRAAGLRHHLLAGVDAYRFVDRRQQQRVVTSTPIDLFEPVYGATPPPMALSAWTREAQKAHAVYAQDQIDLGERWKLLLGLRHDRYDQTVLNRRSGIATDQSLGATSPRAG
;
A
#
# COMPACT_ATOMS: atom_id res chain seq x y z
N MET A 1 -45.18 33.90 41.82
CA MET A 1 -43.79 33.60 41.41
C MET A 1 -43.87 33.09 39.99
N PRO A 2 -43.35 33.81 38.97
CA PRO A 2 -43.35 33.29 37.61
C PRO A 2 -42.32 32.16 37.49
N ALA A 3 -42.66 31.11 36.74
CA ALA A 3 -41.73 30.03 36.43
C ALA A 3 -40.58 30.58 35.58
N ALA A 4 -39.35 30.30 36.00
CA ALA A 4 -38.16 30.65 35.24
C ALA A 4 -38.15 29.87 33.93
N ASP A 5 -38.06 30.60 32.82
CA ASP A 5 -37.90 30.05 31.48
C ASP A 5 -36.53 29.36 31.43
N ALA A 6 -36.52 28.03 31.31
CA ALA A 6 -35.28 27.26 31.24
C ALA A 6 -34.65 27.51 29.86
N ALA A 7 -33.67 28.40 29.80
CA ALA A 7 -32.84 28.59 28.62
C ALA A 7 -32.12 27.27 28.30
N LEU A 8 -32.56 26.59 27.25
CA LEU A 8 -31.90 25.39 26.73
C LEU A 8 -30.54 25.78 26.17
N ASP A 9 -29.53 24.92 26.39
CA ASP A 9 -28.20 25.10 25.83
C ASP A 9 -28.28 25.21 24.30
N ALA A 10 -27.63 26.23 23.75
CA ALA A 10 -27.54 26.43 22.32
C ALA A 10 -26.75 25.27 21.69
N VAL A 11 -27.44 24.44 20.91
CA VAL A 11 -26.80 23.42 20.07
C VAL A 11 -26.28 24.11 18.81
N THR A 12 -24.99 24.38 18.76
CA THR A 12 -24.32 24.80 17.53
C THR A 12 -24.22 23.60 16.59
N VAL A 13 -25.06 23.58 15.55
CA VAL A 13 -24.96 22.60 14.47
C VAL A 13 -23.94 23.11 13.46
N ASP A 14 -22.68 22.73 13.62
CA ASP A 14 -21.66 22.98 12.61
C ASP A 14 -21.82 22.01 11.44
N GLY A 15 -22.46 22.50 10.37
CA GLY A 15 -22.49 21.83 9.08
C GLY A 15 -21.27 22.22 8.25
N ALA A 16 -20.19 21.45 8.30
CA ALA A 16 -19.07 21.60 7.37
C ALA A 16 -19.46 21.09 5.98
N ARG A 17 -20.15 21.93 5.18
CA ARG A 17 -20.36 21.67 3.75
C ARG A 17 -19.04 21.95 3.04
N GLN A 18 -18.26 20.91 2.76
CA GLN A 18 -17.11 21.07 1.87
C GLN A 18 -17.65 21.58 0.52
N PRO A 19 -17.03 22.60 -0.12
CA PRO A 19 -17.51 23.16 -1.38
C PRO A 19 -17.43 22.17 -2.56
N TYR A 20 -16.87 20.99 -2.32
CA TYR A 20 -16.81 19.85 -3.23
C TYR A 20 -17.31 18.59 -2.51
N ARG A 21 -17.91 17.66 -3.26
CA ARG A 21 -18.22 16.32 -2.76
C ARG A 21 -16.90 15.55 -2.52
N THR A 22 -16.82 14.78 -1.44
CA THR A 22 -15.62 14.08 -0.95
C THR A 22 -14.77 13.48 -2.07
N LEU A 23 -13.51 13.94 -2.20
CA LEU A 23 -12.53 13.56 -3.24
C LEU A 23 -11.90 12.18 -3.02
N VAL A 24 -12.65 11.30 -2.36
CA VAL A 24 -12.24 9.95 -2.07
C VAL A 24 -13.03 9.09 -3.04
N VAL A 25 -12.35 8.20 -3.76
CA VAL A 25 -13.00 7.03 -4.35
C VAL A 25 -13.68 6.34 -3.19
N THR A 26 -14.97 6.53 -3.05
CA THR A 26 -15.66 6.16 -1.83
C THR A 26 -15.65 4.65 -1.70
N GLY A 27 -14.97 4.21 -0.64
CA GLY A 27 -15.12 2.93 -0.01
C GLY A 27 -14.86 1.70 -0.87
N ALA A 28 -15.18 0.56 -0.25
CA ALA A 28 -14.94 -0.77 -0.77
C ALA A 28 -15.63 -1.09 -2.12
N MET A 29 -16.60 -0.26 -2.53
CA MET A 29 -17.42 -0.49 -3.73
C MET A 29 -17.18 0.52 -4.85
N LYS A 30 -16.23 1.46 -4.70
CA LYS A 30 -16.03 2.58 -5.63
C LYS A 30 -17.29 3.46 -5.78
N THR A 31 -18.13 3.51 -4.76
CA THR A 31 -19.39 4.28 -4.70
C THR A 31 -19.61 4.84 -3.30
N ASP A 32 -20.44 5.87 -3.15
CA ASP A 32 -20.80 6.52 -1.87
C ASP A 32 -21.67 5.64 -0.93
N THR A 33 -21.68 4.32 -1.13
CA THR A 33 -22.55 3.41 -0.37
C THR A 33 -22.10 3.33 1.10
N PRO A 34 -23.00 3.56 2.08
CA PRO A 34 -22.68 3.43 3.49
C PRO A 34 -22.19 2.02 3.85
N ALA A 35 -21.23 1.91 4.77
CA ALA A 35 -20.66 0.63 5.18
C ALA A 35 -21.71 -0.39 5.66
N ARG A 36 -22.81 0.07 6.29
CA ARG A 36 -23.92 -0.78 6.75
C ARG A 36 -24.72 -1.43 5.63
N ASP A 37 -24.64 -0.87 4.42
CA ASP A 37 -25.38 -1.32 3.24
C ASP A 37 -24.50 -2.23 2.36
N LEU A 38 -23.26 -2.47 2.76
CA LEU A 38 -22.31 -3.30 2.00
C LEU A 38 -22.48 -4.79 2.35
N PRO A 39 -22.67 -5.67 1.36
CA PRO A 39 -22.67 -7.12 1.57
C PRO A 39 -21.23 -7.67 1.68
N GLN A 40 -20.33 -6.92 2.30
CA GLN A 40 -18.93 -7.28 2.46
C GLN A 40 -18.38 -6.77 3.79
N SER A 41 -17.49 -7.54 4.41
CA SER A 41 -16.82 -7.12 5.65
C SER A 41 -15.75 -6.07 5.32
N VAL A 42 -16.03 -4.83 5.72
CA VAL A 42 -15.14 -3.68 5.54
C VAL A 42 -14.80 -3.11 6.91
N ARG A 43 -13.52 -2.82 7.13
CA ARG A 43 -13.05 -2.09 8.31
C ARG A 43 -12.32 -0.83 7.85
N VAL A 44 -12.74 0.31 8.37
CA VAL A 44 -12.06 1.59 8.12
C VAL A 44 -11.29 1.99 9.37
N LEU A 45 -9.99 2.18 9.23
CA LEU A 45 -9.11 2.75 10.24
C LEU A 45 -8.92 4.24 9.90
N SER A 46 -9.54 5.11 10.69
CA SER A 46 -9.54 6.56 10.44
C SER A 46 -8.20 7.19 10.80
N GLY A 47 -7.85 8.31 10.17
CA GLY A 47 -6.63 9.05 10.49
C GLY A 47 -6.53 9.47 11.95
N ALA A 48 -7.68 9.79 12.59
CA ALA A 48 -7.74 10.05 14.03
C ALA A 48 -7.33 8.82 14.85
N LEU A 49 -7.89 7.64 14.55
CA LEU A 49 -7.49 6.39 15.22
C LEU A 49 -6.00 6.09 15.02
N LEU A 50 -5.48 6.28 13.80
CA LEU A 50 -4.07 6.07 13.50
C LEU A 50 -3.18 7.03 14.31
N ALA A 51 -3.58 8.29 14.44
CA ALA A 51 -2.87 9.28 15.24
C ALA A 51 -2.92 8.95 16.74
N ASP A 52 -4.10 8.63 17.28
CA ASP A 52 -4.29 8.27 18.69
C ASP A 52 -3.51 7.01 19.09
N ALA A 53 -3.40 6.05 18.17
CA ALA A 53 -2.61 4.83 18.36
C ALA A 53 -1.11 5.02 18.08
N GLY A 54 -0.66 6.22 17.70
CA GLY A 54 0.76 6.50 17.39
C GLY A 54 1.30 5.77 16.17
N VAL A 55 0.43 5.43 15.20
CA VAL A 55 0.76 4.61 14.03
C VAL A 55 1.52 5.44 12.98
N THR A 56 2.77 5.07 12.70
CA THR A 56 3.62 5.72 11.68
C THR A 56 3.82 4.90 10.41
N ARG A 57 3.38 3.63 10.44
CA ARG A 57 3.60 2.64 9.36
C ARG A 57 2.35 1.83 9.05
N LEU A 58 2.27 1.29 7.83
CA LEU A 58 1.15 0.45 7.41
C LEU A 58 1.04 -0.85 8.22
N ASP A 59 2.15 -1.55 8.47
CA ASP A 59 2.15 -2.78 9.29
C ASP A 59 1.58 -2.59 10.70
N GLN A 60 1.80 -1.42 11.32
CA GLN A 60 1.20 -1.05 12.61
C GLN A 60 -0.29 -0.74 12.47
N ALA A 61 -0.71 -0.06 11.40
CA ALA A 61 -2.12 0.19 11.13
C ALA A 61 -2.89 -1.13 11.01
N LEU A 62 -2.32 -2.09 10.28
CA LEU A 62 -2.98 -3.37 10.01
C LEU A 62 -3.10 -4.27 11.25
N ASP A 63 -2.28 -4.08 12.28
CA ASP A 63 -2.47 -4.75 13.59
C ASP A 63 -3.79 -4.37 14.27
N LEU A 64 -4.34 -3.18 13.96
CA LEU A 64 -5.63 -2.72 14.48
C LEU A 64 -6.83 -3.35 13.75
N ALA A 65 -6.60 -4.15 12.71
CA ALA A 65 -7.62 -4.82 11.93
C ALA A 65 -7.64 -6.33 12.21
N SER A 66 -8.81 -6.84 12.59
CA SER A 66 -9.01 -8.28 12.76
C SER A 66 -8.83 -9.06 11.46
N GLY A 67 -8.35 -10.30 11.54
CA GLY A 67 -8.18 -11.19 10.39
C GLY A 67 -6.99 -10.84 9.48
N ILE A 68 -6.09 -9.97 9.95
CA ILE A 68 -4.79 -9.72 9.34
C ILE A 68 -3.69 -10.33 10.21
N ALA A 69 -2.70 -10.94 9.58
CA ALA A 69 -1.49 -11.42 10.24
C ALA A 69 -0.25 -10.96 9.47
N ARG A 70 0.77 -10.48 10.17
CA ARG A 70 2.05 -10.10 9.56
C ARG A 70 2.70 -11.30 8.89
N GLN A 71 3.35 -11.06 7.76
CA GLN A 71 4.12 -12.05 7.02
C GLN A 71 5.58 -11.59 6.91
N SER A 72 6.41 -12.37 6.21
CA SER A 72 7.81 -12.05 5.99
C SER A 72 7.98 -10.71 5.24
N ASN A 73 8.41 -9.68 5.96
CA ASN A 73 8.70 -8.34 5.43
C ASN A 73 10.05 -8.20 4.71
N LEU A 74 10.67 -9.34 4.35
CA LEU A 74 12.02 -9.45 3.78
C LEU A 74 13.07 -8.62 4.56
N GLY A 75 13.08 -8.76 5.88
CA GLY A 75 14.05 -8.06 6.73
C GLY A 75 13.83 -6.55 6.79
N GLY A 76 12.55 -6.16 6.86
CA GLY A 76 12.14 -4.76 6.99
C GLY A 76 12.11 -3.96 5.68
N LEU A 77 12.16 -4.61 4.52
CA LEU A 77 12.20 -3.93 3.22
C LEU A 77 10.83 -3.65 2.61
N TRP A 78 9.77 -4.32 3.04
CA TRP A 78 8.43 -4.09 2.52
C TRP A 78 7.34 -4.54 3.49
N ASP A 79 6.14 -4.00 3.33
CA ASP A 79 4.98 -4.47 4.07
C ASP A 79 4.48 -5.81 3.51
N SER A 80 4.31 -6.80 4.37
CA SER A 80 3.76 -8.11 3.99
C SER A 80 2.82 -8.61 5.07
N TYR A 81 1.66 -9.07 4.63
CA TYR A 81 0.55 -9.50 5.47
C TYR A 81 -0.27 -10.59 4.79
N ALA A 82 -0.98 -11.36 5.59
CA ALA A 82 -2.00 -12.30 5.17
C ALA A 82 -3.36 -11.81 5.64
N MET A 83 -4.37 -11.94 4.80
CA MET A 83 -5.76 -11.62 5.12
C MET A 83 -6.60 -12.90 5.07
N ARG A 84 -7.33 -13.19 6.15
CA ARG A 84 -8.08 -14.46 6.31
C ARG A 84 -7.21 -15.71 6.09
N GLY A 85 -5.92 -15.64 6.43
CA GLY A 85 -4.96 -16.73 6.25
C GLY A 85 -4.37 -16.87 4.84
N PHE A 86 -4.83 -16.09 3.86
CA PHE A 86 -4.23 -16.05 2.53
C PHE A 86 -3.12 -15.02 2.48
N THR A 87 -1.94 -15.45 2.03
CA THR A 87 -0.78 -14.58 1.80
C THR A 87 -0.63 -14.29 0.31
N GLY A 88 -0.12 -13.10 -0.02
CA GLY A 88 0.36 -12.75 -1.36
C GLY A 88 1.65 -13.48 -1.74
N ASP A 89 2.27 -13.03 -2.84
CA ASP A 89 3.54 -13.58 -3.32
C ASP A 89 4.67 -13.32 -2.29
N PRO A 90 5.33 -14.36 -1.76
CA PRO A 90 6.38 -14.19 -0.76
C PRO A 90 7.66 -13.50 -1.28
N ASN A 91 7.77 -13.28 -2.59
CA ASN A 91 8.89 -12.59 -3.22
C ASN A 91 8.65 -11.09 -3.44
N PHE A 92 7.46 -10.59 -3.11
CA PHE A 92 7.10 -9.18 -3.17
C PHE A 92 6.43 -8.75 -1.85
N GLY A 93 6.22 -7.44 -1.68
CA GLY A 93 5.31 -6.94 -0.65
C GLY A 93 3.86 -7.34 -0.96
N SER A 94 3.02 -7.43 0.07
CA SER A 94 1.60 -7.74 -0.10
C SER A 94 0.86 -6.64 -0.87
N ASP A 95 -0.14 -7.04 -1.66
CA ASP A 95 -0.77 -6.11 -2.60
C ASP A 95 -1.71 -5.12 -1.86
N TYR A 96 -1.46 -3.82 -1.95
CA TYR A 96 -2.32 -2.74 -1.45
C TYR A 96 -2.60 -1.70 -2.54
N MET A 97 -3.68 -0.96 -2.34
CA MET A 97 -4.11 0.13 -3.19
C MET A 97 -3.85 1.48 -2.52
N VAL A 98 -3.63 2.50 -3.34
CA VAL A 98 -3.66 3.92 -2.94
C VAL A 98 -4.70 4.61 -3.81
N ASN A 99 -5.73 5.17 -3.18
CA ASN A 99 -6.88 5.79 -3.85
C ASN A 99 -7.55 4.87 -4.89
N GLY A 100 -7.62 3.56 -4.59
CA GLY A 100 -8.20 2.53 -5.45
C GLY A 100 -7.35 2.13 -6.67
N PHE A 101 -6.12 2.64 -6.81
CA PHE A 101 -5.14 2.13 -7.77
C PHE A 101 -4.17 1.19 -7.07
N THR A 102 -3.79 0.08 -7.70
CA THR A 102 -2.74 -0.79 -7.19
C THR A 102 -1.43 -0.01 -6.99
N SER A 103 -0.78 -0.19 -5.84
CA SER A 103 0.32 0.67 -5.42
C SER A 103 1.53 -0.04 -4.79
N SER A 104 1.39 -1.32 -4.49
CA SER A 104 2.38 -2.20 -3.85
C SER A 104 3.27 -2.95 -4.82
N ARG A 105 2.89 -3.06 -6.10
CA ARG A 105 3.61 -3.86 -7.09
C ARG A 105 5.04 -3.36 -7.26
N GLY A 106 6.01 -4.28 -7.20
CA GLY A 106 7.43 -3.95 -7.24
C GLY A 106 8.05 -3.81 -5.84
N TYR A 107 8.85 -2.76 -5.64
CA TYR A 107 9.82 -2.65 -4.55
C TYR A 107 9.66 -1.35 -3.75
N ASN A 108 8.44 -1.11 -3.25
CA ASN A 108 8.03 0.22 -2.79
C ASN A 108 8.56 0.65 -1.41
N GLY A 109 9.27 -0.23 -0.70
CA GLY A 109 9.66 0.03 0.68
C GLY A 109 8.49 -0.14 1.66
N LEU A 110 8.68 0.34 2.88
CA LEU A 110 7.61 0.46 3.88
C LEU A 110 6.79 1.73 3.66
N ARG A 111 5.46 1.62 3.80
CA ARG A 111 4.55 2.74 3.63
C ARG A 111 4.45 3.59 4.91
N ASP A 112 4.72 4.89 4.79
CA ASP A 112 4.58 5.89 5.85
C ASP A 112 3.13 6.44 5.92
N THR A 113 2.66 6.79 7.11
CA THR A 113 1.29 7.30 7.34
C THR A 113 1.14 8.82 7.24
N VAL A 114 2.23 9.59 6.99
CA VAL A 114 2.17 11.07 6.93
C VAL A 114 1.12 11.59 5.94
N ASN A 115 0.92 10.89 4.82
CA ASN A 115 -0.09 11.24 3.81
C ASN A 115 -1.36 10.38 3.87
N THR A 116 -1.53 9.55 4.90
CA THR A 116 -2.68 8.64 5.02
C THR A 116 -3.85 9.30 5.74
N ALA A 117 -5.02 9.34 5.10
CA ALA A 117 -6.27 9.79 5.70
C ALA A 117 -7.05 8.63 6.32
N SER A 118 -7.01 7.47 5.68
CA SER A 118 -7.59 6.24 6.22
C SER A 118 -6.93 5.00 5.60
N VAL A 119 -7.03 3.89 6.32
CA VAL A 119 -6.71 2.55 5.82
C VAL A 119 -7.99 1.73 5.85
N GLU A 120 -8.42 1.27 4.69
CA GLU A 120 -9.62 0.47 4.49
C GLU A 120 -9.21 -0.99 4.24
N VAL A 121 -9.77 -1.90 5.01
CA VAL A 121 -9.54 -3.34 4.89
C VAL A 121 -10.80 -3.99 4.35
N LEU A 122 -10.78 -4.36 3.08
CA LEU A 122 -11.85 -5.07 2.39
C LEU A 122 -11.56 -6.57 2.48
N LYS A 123 -12.35 -7.32 3.23
CA LYS A 123 -12.10 -8.76 3.41
C LYS A 123 -12.81 -9.59 2.34
N GLY A 124 -12.12 -10.61 1.87
CA GLY A 124 -12.59 -11.53 0.84
C GLY A 124 -12.38 -11.01 -0.58
N PRO A 125 -12.60 -11.87 -1.60
CA PRO A 125 -12.31 -11.54 -2.98
C PRO A 125 -13.03 -10.28 -3.44
N ALA A 126 -12.29 -9.35 -4.05
CA ALA A 126 -12.81 -8.09 -4.59
C ALA A 126 -12.56 -7.96 -6.11
N SER A 127 -12.31 -9.10 -6.78
CA SER A 127 -11.89 -9.11 -8.18
C SER A 127 -12.92 -8.52 -9.13
N ALA A 128 -14.21 -8.67 -8.86
CA ALA A 128 -15.27 -8.08 -9.67
C ALA A 128 -15.24 -6.54 -9.74
N LEU A 129 -14.52 -5.84 -8.84
CA LEU A 129 -14.35 -4.39 -8.88
C LEU A 129 -12.90 -3.94 -9.14
N TYR A 130 -11.93 -4.63 -8.55
CA TYR A 130 -10.52 -4.23 -8.58
C TYR A 130 -9.64 -5.14 -9.43
N GLY A 131 -10.21 -6.18 -10.06
CA GLY A 131 -9.49 -7.10 -10.92
C GLY A 131 -8.51 -7.99 -10.16
N ARG A 132 -7.27 -8.07 -10.64
CA ARG A 132 -6.20 -8.84 -10.01
C ARG A 132 -5.96 -8.33 -8.58
N GLY A 133 -6.09 -9.22 -7.60
CA GLY A 133 -5.78 -8.94 -6.19
C GLY A 133 -5.64 -10.24 -5.41
N GLU A 134 -5.34 -10.12 -4.11
CA GLU A 134 -5.23 -11.28 -3.23
C GLU A 134 -6.61 -11.85 -2.86
N PRO A 135 -6.78 -13.19 -2.80
CA PRO A 135 -8.08 -13.80 -2.49
C PRO A 135 -8.55 -13.52 -1.05
N GLY A 136 -7.61 -13.24 -0.15
CA GLY A 136 -7.89 -12.85 1.23
C GLY A 136 -8.64 -11.53 1.34
N GLY A 137 -8.44 -10.64 0.36
CA GLY A 137 -9.05 -9.32 0.27
C GLY A 137 -8.04 -8.27 -0.16
N THR A 138 -8.34 -6.99 0.10
CA THR A 138 -7.47 -5.90 -0.31
C THR A 138 -7.45 -4.80 0.74
N VAL A 139 -6.27 -4.19 0.90
CA VAL A 139 -6.10 -2.97 1.69
C VAL A 139 -6.11 -1.78 0.74
N ASN A 140 -6.96 -0.80 0.98
CA ASN A 140 -6.98 0.47 0.27
C ASN A 140 -6.56 1.61 1.21
N ILE A 141 -5.56 2.39 0.80
CA ILE A 141 -5.10 3.56 1.53
C ILE A 141 -5.65 4.79 0.83
N THR A 142 -6.44 5.57 1.55
CA THR A 142 -6.90 6.87 1.07
C THR A 142 -5.95 7.94 1.54
N THR A 143 -5.52 8.81 0.62
CA THR A 143 -4.59 9.90 0.95
C THR A 143 -5.32 11.13 1.51
N LYS A 144 -4.62 11.89 2.35
CA LYS A 144 -5.07 13.21 2.80
C LYS A 144 -5.10 14.16 1.59
N LYS A 145 -6.20 14.89 1.42
CA LYS A 145 -6.41 15.80 0.26
C LYS A 145 -6.10 17.26 0.63
N PRO A 146 -5.73 18.10 -0.34
CA PRO A 146 -5.65 19.55 -0.14
C PRO A 146 -6.94 20.16 0.39
N SER A 147 -6.82 21.17 1.26
CA SER A 147 -7.92 21.91 1.83
C SER A 147 -7.80 23.40 1.49
N PHE A 148 -8.94 24.06 1.24
CA PHE A 148 -9.00 25.53 1.12
C PHE A 148 -8.94 26.24 2.48
N THR A 149 -9.02 25.49 3.58
CA THR A 149 -8.76 26.01 4.93
C THR A 149 -7.29 25.79 5.27
N PRO A 150 -6.49 26.85 5.50
CA PRO A 150 -5.10 26.71 5.89
C PRO A 150 -4.94 25.89 7.17
N ALA A 151 -4.02 24.92 7.16
CA ALA A 151 -3.65 24.15 8.33
C ALA A 151 -2.19 23.71 8.25
N TYR A 152 -1.52 23.69 9.40
CA TYR A 152 -0.11 23.34 9.53
C TYR A 152 0.07 22.44 10.74
N ALA A 153 0.93 21.44 10.63
CA ALA A 153 1.30 20.57 11.73
C ALA A 153 2.79 20.27 11.69
N LEU A 154 3.42 20.31 12.86
CA LEU A 154 4.78 19.83 13.08
C LEU A 154 4.71 18.79 14.19
N GLN A 155 5.35 17.65 13.97
CA GLN A 155 5.42 16.58 14.95
C GLN A 155 6.86 16.10 15.08
N PHE A 156 7.29 15.95 16.33
CA PHE A 156 8.55 15.31 16.68
C PHE A 156 8.25 14.17 17.64
N SER A 157 8.95 13.05 17.45
CA SER A 157 8.84 11.88 18.33
C SER A 157 10.21 11.25 18.49
N ALA A 158 10.45 10.72 19.69
CA ALA A 158 11.62 9.93 20.02
C ALA A 158 11.16 8.69 20.80
N GLY A 159 11.92 7.60 20.71
CA GLY A 159 11.56 6.33 21.35
C GLY A 159 12.77 5.43 21.60
N SER A 160 12.49 4.22 22.06
CA SER A 160 13.51 3.17 22.25
C SER A 160 14.28 2.85 20.98
N HIS A 161 15.49 2.32 21.12
CA HIS A 161 16.36 1.91 20.00
C HIS A 161 16.72 3.08 19.09
N ASP A 162 17.10 4.21 19.68
CA ASP A 162 17.48 5.44 18.97
C ASP A 162 16.46 5.89 17.91
N LEU A 163 15.18 5.56 18.14
CA LEU A 163 14.10 6.01 17.26
C LEU A 163 13.95 7.51 17.40
N TRP A 164 14.00 8.21 16.27
CA TRP A 164 13.58 9.59 16.14
C TRP A 164 12.78 9.75 14.86
N ARG A 165 11.80 10.64 14.90
CA ARG A 165 11.00 10.98 13.74
C ARG A 165 10.56 12.43 13.81
N ALA A 166 10.67 13.11 12.69
CA ALA A 166 10.13 14.44 12.46
C ALA A 166 9.20 14.42 11.25
N SER A 167 8.04 15.06 11.37
CA SER A 167 7.13 15.28 10.25
C SER A 167 6.60 16.70 10.24
N ALA A 168 6.32 17.18 9.03
CA ALA A 168 5.73 18.47 8.77
C ALA A 168 4.60 18.30 7.74
N GLU A 169 3.48 18.93 8.01
CA GLU A 169 2.33 18.98 7.11
C GLU A 169 1.89 20.42 6.93
N ALA A 170 1.54 20.79 5.71
CA ALA A 170 0.95 22.08 5.37
C ALA A 170 -0.13 21.88 4.31
N THR A 171 -1.23 22.61 4.43
CA THR A 171 -2.26 22.71 3.38
C THR A 171 -2.88 24.09 3.38
N GLY A 172 -3.41 24.50 2.24
CA GLY A 172 -4.13 25.76 2.12
C GLY A 172 -4.47 26.11 0.67
N PRO A 173 -5.14 27.24 0.46
CA PRO A 173 -5.50 27.72 -0.87
C PRO A 173 -4.29 28.35 -1.60
N LEU A 174 -4.22 28.13 -2.91
CA LEU A 174 -3.41 28.88 -3.89
C LEU A 174 -4.35 29.71 -4.79
N GLY A 175 -5.23 30.49 -4.15
CA GLY A 175 -6.34 31.19 -4.81
C GLY A 175 -7.69 30.51 -4.55
N GLU A 176 -8.73 30.96 -5.27
CA GLU A 176 -10.11 30.54 -5.01
C GLU A 176 -10.44 29.12 -5.49
N ARG A 177 -9.66 28.60 -6.45
CA ARG A 177 -9.96 27.35 -7.15
C ARG A 177 -8.86 26.30 -7.06
N VAL A 178 -7.71 26.64 -6.49
CA VAL A 178 -6.60 25.72 -6.34
C VAL A 178 -6.24 25.62 -4.86
N ALA A 179 -6.04 24.42 -4.36
CA ALA A 179 -5.49 24.17 -3.02
C ALA A 179 -4.27 23.27 -3.12
N TYR A 180 -3.34 23.44 -2.19
CA TYR A 180 -2.15 22.61 -2.09
C TYR A 180 -2.13 21.85 -0.77
N ARG A 181 -1.35 20.77 -0.75
CA ARG A 181 -0.92 20.10 0.46
C ARG A 181 0.49 19.56 0.28
N LEU A 182 1.28 19.61 1.35
CA LEU A 182 2.60 19.01 1.44
C LEU A 182 2.69 18.24 2.75
N GLY A 183 2.97 16.94 2.67
CA GLY A 183 3.40 16.12 3.80
C GLY A 183 4.85 15.71 3.64
N VAL A 184 5.65 15.86 4.70
CA VAL A 184 7.05 15.42 4.75
C VAL A 184 7.28 14.68 6.05
N ALA A 185 7.99 13.57 5.98
CA ALA A 185 8.38 12.78 7.13
C ALA A 185 9.80 12.23 6.96
N ARG A 186 10.56 12.24 8.04
CA ARG A 186 11.88 11.61 8.15
C ARG A 186 11.94 10.86 9.47
N GLU A 187 12.42 9.62 9.38
CA GLU A 187 12.56 8.71 10.51
C GLU A 187 13.94 8.05 10.45
N GLY A 188 14.55 7.88 11.62
CA GLY A 188 15.74 7.06 11.82
C GLY A 188 15.57 6.22 13.07
N SER A 189 16.07 5.00 13.03
CA SER A 189 16.02 4.08 14.17
C SER A 189 17.18 3.09 14.12
N ALA A 190 17.70 2.74 15.29
CA ALA A 190 18.43 1.49 15.49
C ALA A 190 17.44 0.35 15.77
N SER A 191 17.98 -0.82 16.06
CA SER A 191 17.24 -2.03 16.43
C SER A 191 17.67 -2.51 17.81
N ASP A 192 16.93 -3.47 18.37
CA ASP A 192 17.44 -4.28 19.48
C ASP A 192 18.47 -5.33 19.02
N ARG A 193 18.76 -5.35 17.72
CA ARG A 193 19.76 -6.19 17.06
C ARG A 193 20.98 -5.37 16.66
N ASP A 194 22.15 -5.94 16.92
CA ASP A 194 23.44 -5.28 16.69
C ASP A 194 23.61 -4.89 15.21
N HIS A 195 24.20 -3.72 14.94
CA HIS A 195 24.48 -3.23 13.57
C HIS A 195 23.25 -3.03 12.66
N VAL A 196 22.03 -3.18 13.17
CA VAL A 196 20.80 -3.00 12.40
C VAL A 196 20.28 -1.57 12.58
N GLU A 197 20.29 -0.80 11.50
CA GLU A 197 19.71 0.54 11.44
C GLU A 197 18.76 0.70 10.25
N ALA A 198 17.83 1.64 10.37
CA ALA A 198 16.92 2.02 9.29
C ALA A 198 16.72 3.53 9.25
N ARG A 199 16.58 4.06 8.02
CA ARG A 199 16.25 5.47 7.76
C ARG A 199 15.21 5.53 6.65
N ARG A 200 14.10 6.24 6.89
CA ARG A 200 13.02 6.43 5.91
C ARG A 200 12.70 7.90 5.71
N THR A 201 12.43 8.28 4.47
CA THR A 201 11.84 9.56 4.09
C THR A 201 10.57 9.33 3.31
N ALA A 202 9.53 10.11 3.60
CA ALA A 202 8.36 10.25 2.76
C ALA A 202 8.12 11.73 2.44
N ILE A 203 7.83 12.03 1.17
CA ILE A 203 7.45 13.37 0.69
C ILE A 203 6.20 13.19 -0.18
N SER A 204 5.16 13.97 0.08
CA SER A 204 3.89 13.85 -0.63
C SER A 204 3.27 15.22 -0.88
N PRO A 205 3.67 15.93 -1.95
CA PRO A 205 2.95 17.12 -2.40
C PRO A 205 1.73 16.72 -3.22
N SER A 206 0.65 17.49 -3.06
CA SER A 206 -0.58 17.30 -3.83
C SER A 206 -1.26 18.64 -4.10
N PHE A 207 -2.00 18.67 -5.19
CA PHE A 207 -2.76 19.82 -5.64
C PHE A 207 -4.19 19.40 -5.96
N LEU A 208 -5.12 20.28 -5.64
CA LEU A 208 -6.52 20.15 -5.96
C LEU A 208 -6.90 21.36 -6.79
N TRP A 209 -7.56 21.13 -7.92
CA TRP A 209 -8.04 22.18 -8.80
C TRP A 209 -9.52 21.99 -9.09
N MET A 210 -10.32 22.95 -8.64
CA MET A 210 -11.70 23.14 -9.04
C MET A 210 -11.73 23.86 -10.39
N VAL A 211 -11.78 23.10 -11.49
CA VAL A 211 -11.82 23.67 -12.85
C VAL A 211 -13.07 24.56 -13.01
N GLY A 212 -14.18 24.08 -12.45
CA GLY A 212 -15.44 24.80 -12.29
C GLY A 212 -16.22 24.21 -11.12
N ASN A 213 -17.53 24.43 -11.09
CA ASN A 213 -18.39 23.91 -10.01
C ASN A 213 -18.58 22.38 -10.10
N ASP A 214 -18.50 21.83 -11.32
CA ASP A 214 -18.83 20.42 -11.57
C ASP A 214 -17.60 19.54 -11.82
N THR A 215 -16.42 20.13 -11.99
CA THR A 215 -15.20 19.39 -12.35
C THR A 215 -14.07 19.68 -11.38
N THR A 216 -13.55 18.60 -10.79
CA THR A 216 -12.39 18.67 -9.91
C THR A 216 -11.27 17.76 -10.41
N VAL A 217 -10.04 18.26 -10.36
CA VAL A 217 -8.82 17.54 -10.72
C VAL A 217 -7.91 17.49 -9.50
N SER A 218 -7.45 16.30 -9.12
CA SER A 218 -6.42 16.13 -8.09
C SER A 218 -5.15 15.55 -8.69
N TYR A 219 -4.02 16.15 -8.35
CA TYR A 219 -2.69 15.67 -8.68
C TYR A 219 -1.94 15.34 -7.39
N GLU A 220 -1.35 14.16 -7.32
CA GLU A 220 -0.63 13.68 -6.15
C GLU A 220 0.70 13.07 -6.56
N LEU A 221 1.78 13.50 -5.91
CA LEU A 221 3.10 12.91 -6.02
C LEU A 221 3.46 12.28 -4.69
N GLU A 222 4.16 11.17 -4.74
CA GLU A 222 4.69 10.46 -3.59
C GLU A 222 6.14 10.07 -3.87
N VAL A 223 7.03 10.42 -2.95
CA VAL A 223 8.42 9.98 -2.97
C VAL A 223 8.69 9.30 -1.64
N ALA A 224 9.00 8.01 -1.70
CA ALA A 224 9.44 7.22 -0.56
C ALA A 224 10.87 6.74 -0.79
N ARG A 225 11.72 6.93 0.22
CA ARG A 225 13.08 6.40 0.22
C ARG A 225 13.37 5.74 1.54
N GLN A 226 13.96 4.57 1.50
CA GLN A 226 14.38 3.84 2.67
C GLN A 226 15.77 3.26 2.45
N LYS A 227 16.59 3.31 3.50
CA LYS A 227 17.83 2.57 3.63
C LYS A 227 17.76 1.78 4.92
N ALA A 228 17.95 0.47 4.84
CA ALA A 228 17.90 -0.39 6.02
C ALA A 228 18.97 -1.49 5.93
N THR A 229 19.57 -1.82 7.06
CA THR A 229 20.39 -3.03 7.18
C THR A 229 19.49 -4.23 6.89
N PHE A 230 19.91 -5.10 5.97
CA PHE A 230 19.15 -6.31 5.66
C PHE A 230 19.33 -7.34 6.75
N ASP A 231 18.27 -7.60 7.52
CA ASP A 231 18.34 -8.54 8.64
C ASP A 231 17.14 -9.48 8.66
N ARG A 232 17.40 -10.79 8.62
CA ARG A 232 16.35 -11.82 8.65
C ARG A 232 15.97 -12.26 10.06
N GLY A 233 16.53 -11.61 11.08
CA GLY A 233 16.33 -11.99 12.48
C GLY A 233 17.17 -13.18 12.91
N VAL A 234 16.75 -13.83 14.00
CA VAL A 234 17.42 -14.99 14.59
C VAL A 234 16.96 -16.32 13.98
N VAL A 235 17.79 -17.36 14.15
CA VAL A 235 17.49 -18.72 13.70
C VAL A 235 17.07 -19.62 14.87
N ALA A 236 16.30 -20.66 14.56
CA ALA A 236 16.04 -21.76 15.50
C ALA A 236 17.19 -22.76 15.48
N ILE A 237 17.59 -23.26 16.65
CA ILE A 237 18.58 -24.32 16.79
C ILE A 237 17.84 -25.61 17.14
N GLY A 238 17.95 -26.65 16.30
CA GLY A 238 17.26 -27.92 16.53
C GLY A 238 15.73 -27.80 16.64
N GLY A 239 15.14 -26.81 15.96
CA GLY A 239 13.70 -26.50 16.04
C GLY A 239 13.27 -25.71 17.28
N GLN A 240 14.21 -25.31 18.15
CA GLN A 240 13.93 -24.54 19.36
C GLN A 240 14.27 -23.05 19.15
N LEU A 241 13.29 -22.18 19.41
CA LEU A 241 13.46 -20.73 19.43
C LEU A 241 14.11 -20.26 20.73
N GLY A 242 14.72 -19.08 20.72
CA GLY A 242 15.27 -18.44 21.93
C GLY A 242 16.59 -19.02 22.44
N ARG A 243 17.22 -19.94 21.71
CA ARG A 243 18.54 -20.49 22.09
C ARG A 243 19.71 -19.56 21.79
N VAL A 244 19.56 -18.66 20.83
CA VAL A 244 20.60 -17.70 20.45
C VAL A 244 20.30 -16.30 21.02
N PRO A 245 21.31 -15.45 21.23
CA PRO A 245 21.07 -14.10 21.72
C PRO A 245 20.15 -13.32 20.78
N ARG A 246 19.09 -12.71 21.33
CA ARG A 246 18.10 -11.94 20.55
C ARG A 246 18.71 -10.77 19.77
N HIS A 247 19.78 -10.17 20.31
CA HIS A 247 20.48 -9.04 19.70
C HIS A 247 21.46 -9.46 18.59
N ALA A 248 21.86 -10.74 18.53
CA ALA A 248 22.91 -11.18 17.62
C ALA A 248 22.54 -11.00 16.15
N PHE A 249 23.36 -10.26 15.40
CA PHE A 249 23.19 -10.03 13.97
C PHE A 249 23.95 -11.05 13.14
N TYR A 250 23.26 -11.67 12.18
CA TYR A 250 23.81 -12.74 11.34
C TYR A 250 24.06 -12.34 9.89
N GLY A 251 23.95 -11.05 9.58
CA GLY A 251 24.43 -10.49 8.32
C GLY A 251 25.90 -10.08 8.43
N GLU A 252 26.32 -9.17 7.57
CA GLU A 252 27.68 -8.61 7.55
C GLU A 252 27.58 -7.08 7.59
N PRO A 253 28.11 -6.40 8.64
CA PRO A 253 28.01 -4.94 8.75
C PRO A 253 28.58 -4.20 7.52
N ASP A 254 29.64 -4.74 6.92
CA ASP A 254 30.33 -4.15 5.76
C ASP A 254 29.55 -4.28 4.44
N ASP A 255 28.43 -5.02 4.39
CA ASP A 255 27.59 -5.06 3.19
C ASP A 255 26.84 -3.75 2.95
N GLY A 256 26.72 -2.90 3.98
CA GLY A 256 25.95 -1.65 3.94
C GLY A 256 24.44 -1.87 3.86
N PRO A 257 23.66 -0.77 3.74
CA PRO A 257 22.21 -0.87 3.70
C PRO A 257 21.69 -1.27 2.31
N ILE A 258 20.54 -1.94 2.30
CA ILE A 258 19.71 -2.03 1.09
C ILE A 258 18.92 -0.74 0.95
N ALA A 259 18.94 -0.16 -0.25
CA ALA A 259 18.14 0.99 -0.60
C ALA A 259 16.86 0.54 -1.31
N THR A 260 15.71 1.06 -0.88
CA THR A 260 14.45 0.98 -1.62
C THR A 260 13.98 2.39 -1.94
N GLU A 261 13.66 2.65 -3.19
CA GLU A 261 13.14 3.95 -3.64
C GLU A 261 11.83 3.74 -4.38
N SER A 262 10.86 4.63 -4.17
CA SER A 262 9.59 4.63 -4.88
C SER A 262 9.16 6.05 -5.20
N VAL A 263 8.72 6.26 -6.44
CA VAL A 263 8.10 7.49 -6.91
C VAL A 263 6.75 7.12 -7.51
N GLY A 264 5.68 7.64 -6.93
CA GLY A 264 4.30 7.46 -7.38
C GLY A 264 3.67 8.78 -7.80
N LEU A 265 2.93 8.77 -8.90
CA LEU A 265 2.16 9.90 -9.40
C LEU A 265 0.73 9.45 -9.64
N GLN A 266 -0.24 10.21 -9.14
CA GLN A 266 -1.66 10.01 -9.43
C GLN A 266 -2.29 11.28 -9.96
N LEU A 267 -3.06 11.14 -11.03
CA LEU A 267 -3.96 12.16 -11.56
C LEU A 267 -5.37 11.59 -11.49
N PHE A 268 -6.30 12.30 -10.88
CA PHE A 268 -7.69 11.89 -10.78
C PHE A 268 -8.60 13.06 -11.15
N VAL A 269 -9.65 12.77 -11.91
CA VAL A 269 -10.63 13.74 -12.37
C VAL A 269 -12.02 13.23 -12.02
N GLN A 270 -12.80 14.09 -11.38
CA GLN A 270 -14.21 13.87 -11.11
C GLN A 270 -15.00 14.95 -11.82
N HIS A 271 -16.03 14.54 -12.55
CA HIS A 271 -16.92 15.44 -13.26
C HIS A 271 -18.38 15.06 -12.99
N GLN A 272 -19.19 16.00 -12.53
CA GLN A 272 -20.62 15.84 -12.37
C GLN A 272 -21.31 16.28 -13.65
N PHE A 273 -22.09 15.39 -14.28
CA PHE A 273 -22.89 15.77 -15.45
C PHE A 273 -24.22 16.43 -15.04
N ASN A 274 -24.83 15.90 -13.97
CA ASN A 274 -26.07 16.36 -13.34
C ASN A 274 -26.22 15.65 -11.99
N ASP A 275 -27.31 15.86 -11.24
CA ASP A 275 -27.50 15.24 -9.91
C ASP A 275 -27.44 13.70 -9.88
N ASP A 276 -27.78 13.05 -11.00
CA ASP A 276 -27.87 11.59 -11.08
C ASP A 276 -26.61 10.94 -11.65
N TRP A 277 -25.83 11.64 -12.48
CA TRP A 277 -24.73 11.07 -13.26
C TRP A 277 -23.41 11.79 -13.05
N SER A 278 -22.34 11.01 -12.88
CA SER A 278 -20.97 11.50 -12.76
C SER A 278 -19.96 10.60 -13.45
N LEU A 279 -18.81 11.19 -13.76
CA LEU A 279 -17.62 10.53 -14.28
C LEU A 279 -16.51 10.59 -13.23
N GLN A 280 -15.82 9.47 -13.07
CA GLN A 280 -14.57 9.35 -12.35
C GLN A 280 -13.53 8.72 -13.27
N THR A 281 -12.38 9.36 -13.42
CA THR A 281 -11.28 8.84 -14.23
C THR A 281 -9.95 9.14 -13.56
N GLY A 282 -8.95 8.30 -13.79
CA GLY A 282 -7.63 8.60 -13.28
C GLY A 282 -6.53 7.75 -13.86
N LEU A 283 -5.32 8.21 -13.62
CA LEU A 283 -4.06 7.63 -14.03
C LEU A 283 -3.17 7.49 -12.81
N SER A 284 -2.49 6.35 -12.66
CA SER A 284 -1.48 6.13 -11.65
C SER A 284 -0.23 5.58 -12.30
N TYR A 285 0.90 6.27 -12.14
CA TYR A 285 2.23 5.80 -12.50
C TYR A 285 3.05 5.56 -11.24
N ARG A 286 3.81 4.48 -11.20
CA ARG A 286 4.74 4.21 -10.12
C ARG A 286 6.00 3.55 -10.63
N GLU A 287 7.12 4.01 -10.11
CA GLU A 287 8.43 3.39 -10.33
C GLU A 287 9.05 3.09 -8.98
N SER A 288 9.66 1.91 -8.86
CA SER A 288 10.30 1.47 -7.63
C SER A 288 11.55 0.66 -7.87
N SER A 289 12.48 0.66 -6.92
CA SER A 289 13.73 -0.08 -6.98
C SER A 289 14.13 -0.65 -5.62
N LEU A 290 14.91 -1.73 -5.66
CA LEU A 290 15.60 -2.32 -4.52
C LEU A 290 17.01 -2.69 -4.95
N ALA A 291 18.00 -2.06 -4.31
CA ALA A 291 19.40 -2.24 -4.65
C ALA A 291 20.28 -2.38 -3.42
N GLY A 292 21.25 -3.29 -3.49
CA GLY A 292 22.30 -3.44 -2.49
C GLY A 292 22.74 -4.88 -2.28
N ILE A 293 23.63 -5.07 -1.31
CA ILE A 293 24.22 -6.36 -0.97
C ILE A 293 23.73 -6.78 0.40
N ALA A 294 23.50 -8.09 0.59
CA ALA A 294 23.22 -8.65 1.89
C ALA A 294 23.80 -10.05 2.03
N THR A 295 24.48 -10.28 3.15
CA THR A 295 24.83 -11.58 3.68
C THR A 295 23.73 -12.02 4.63
N GLU A 296 23.25 -13.23 4.45
CA GLU A 296 21.99 -13.67 5.03
C GLU A 296 22.09 -15.09 5.55
N ALA A 297 21.40 -15.37 6.66
CA ALA A 297 21.24 -16.71 7.20
C ALA A 297 20.67 -17.67 6.14
N ARG A 298 21.25 -18.87 6.04
CA ARG A 298 20.76 -19.94 5.15
C ARG A 298 20.33 -21.17 5.94
N PHE A 299 21.24 -21.78 6.70
CA PHE A 299 20.94 -22.92 7.58
C PHE A 299 22.00 -23.09 8.66
N VAL A 300 21.61 -23.71 9.78
CA VAL A 300 22.50 -24.06 10.89
C VAL A 300 23.11 -25.44 10.64
N GLN A 301 24.41 -25.59 10.87
CA GLN A 301 25.10 -26.87 10.74
C GLN A 301 24.69 -27.86 11.85
N PRO A 302 24.94 -29.18 11.68
CA PRO A 302 24.62 -30.18 12.68
C PRO A 302 25.27 -29.96 14.05
N ASP A 303 26.36 -29.19 14.11
CA ASP A 303 27.02 -28.76 15.35
C ASP A 303 26.16 -27.81 16.21
N GLN A 304 25.03 -27.33 15.69
CA GLN A 304 24.11 -26.41 16.35
C GLN A 304 24.76 -25.07 16.76
N ARG A 305 25.89 -24.73 16.16
CA ARG A 305 26.70 -23.56 16.50
C ARG A 305 27.09 -22.73 15.27
N THR A 306 27.39 -23.38 14.16
CA THR A 306 27.84 -22.70 12.94
C THR A 306 26.67 -22.40 12.02
N LEU A 307 26.46 -21.13 11.72
CA LEU A 307 25.49 -20.67 10.73
C LEU A 307 26.14 -20.54 9.36
N VAL A 308 25.66 -21.32 8.39
CA VAL A 308 25.98 -21.09 6.99
C VAL A 308 25.20 -19.91 6.46
N ARG A 309 25.92 -18.94 5.91
CA ARG A 309 25.37 -17.75 5.28
C ARG A 309 25.41 -17.86 3.76
N GLN A 310 24.58 -17.08 3.09
CA GLN A 310 24.65 -16.83 1.65
C GLN A 310 24.81 -15.32 1.44
N ARG A 311 25.40 -14.91 0.31
CA ARG A 311 25.57 -13.49 -0.02
C ARG A 311 24.88 -13.17 -1.33
N ARG A 312 24.13 -12.07 -1.38
CA ARG A 312 23.32 -11.66 -2.54
C ARG A 312 23.49 -10.18 -2.83
N ALA A 313 23.86 -9.85 -4.06
CA ALA A 313 23.70 -8.51 -4.61
C ALA A 313 22.42 -8.47 -5.45
N ARG A 314 21.54 -7.51 -5.16
CA ARG A 314 20.26 -7.30 -5.86
C ARG A 314 20.28 -5.95 -6.54
N ASP A 315 19.78 -5.92 -7.76
CA ASP A 315 19.43 -4.72 -8.50
C ASP A 315 18.10 -5.00 -9.19
N PHE A 316 17.03 -4.64 -8.49
CA PHE A 316 15.66 -4.87 -8.90
C PHE A 316 14.96 -3.55 -9.15
N SER A 317 14.14 -3.49 -10.19
CA SER A 317 13.31 -2.33 -10.50
C SER A 317 11.98 -2.74 -11.10
N ALA A 318 10.95 -1.95 -10.82
CA ALA A 318 9.62 -2.17 -11.36
C ALA A 318 8.96 -0.84 -11.74
N ASN A 319 8.17 -0.86 -12.80
CA ASN A 319 7.25 0.23 -13.12
C ASN A 319 5.84 -0.29 -13.37
N ASP A 320 4.85 0.48 -12.92
CA ASP A 320 3.43 0.21 -13.10
C ASP A 320 2.74 1.49 -13.60
N LEU A 321 2.00 1.35 -14.70
CA LEU A 321 1.14 2.39 -15.25
C LEU A 321 -0.28 1.83 -15.33
N SER A 322 -1.21 2.45 -14.64
CA SER A 322 -2.62 2.07 -14.65
C SER A 322 -3.52 3.26 -14.95
N GLY A 323 -4.63 2.99 -15.62
CA GLY A 323 -5.65 3.98 -15.92
C GLY A 323 -7.05 3.36 -15.80
N ARG A 324 -8.02 4.17 -15.40
CA ARG A 324 -9.42 3.77 -15.29
C ARG A 324 -10.35 4.88 -15.74
N PHE A 325 -11.52 4.48 -16.23
CA PHE A 325 -12.62 5.36 -16.60
C PHE A 325 -13.92 4.72 -16.10
N GLU A 326 -14.66 5.42 -15.25
CA GLU A 326 -15.80 4.91 -14.50
C GLU A 326 -16.94 5.93 -14.57
N VAL A 327 -18.12 5.49 -15.01
CA VAL A 327 -19.36 6.29 -15.00
C VAL A 327 -20.26 5.76 -13.90
N LEU A 328 -20.77 6.66 -13.08
CA LEU A 328 -21.68 6.38 -11.98
C LEU A 328 -23.02 7.06 -12.25
N GLY A 329 -24.12 6.35 -11.97
CA GLY A 329 -25.47 6.82 -12.27
C GLY A 329 -26.49 6.36 -11.24
N THR A 330 -27.47 7.20 -10.93
CA THR A 330 -28.69 6.78 -10.21
C THR A 330 -29.86 6.80 -11.18
N VAL A 331 -30.61 5.70 -11.28
CA VAL A 331 -31.81 5.64 -12.13
C VAL A 331 -32.98 4.98 -11.40
N ARG A 332 -34.21 5.35 -11.77
CA ARG A 332 -35.41 4.60 -11.38
C ARG A 332 -35.87 3.74 -12.53
N ALA A 333 -35.92 2.43 -12.32
CA ALA A 333 -36.39 1.46 -13.30
C ALA A 333 -37.26 0.41 -12.60
N ALA A 334 -38.36 -0.01 -13.23
CA ALA A 334 -39.30 -0.98 -12.66
C ALA A 334 -39.79 -0.66 -11.22
N GLY A 335 -39.91 0.63 -10.88
CA GLY A 335 -40.30 1.08 -9.53
C GLY A 335 -39.19 1.01 -8.47
N LEU A 336 -37.99 0.56 -8.83
CA LEU A 336 -36.84 0.42 -7.95
C LEU A 336 -35.80 1.51 -8.24
N ARG A 337 -34.96 1.83 -7.25
CA ARG A 337 -33.81 2.72 -7.43
C ARG A 337 -32.57 1.87 -7.65
N HIS A 338 -31.83 2.18 -8.72
CA HIS A 338 -30.60 1.51 -9.12
C HIS A 338 -29.44 2.50 -8.96
N HIS A 339 -28.35 2.03 -8.37
CA HIS A 339 -27.08 2.74 -8.27
C HIS A 339 -26.07 1.99 -9.16
N LEU A 340 -25.87 2.53 -10.35
CA LEU A 340 -25.09 1.95 -11.43
C LEU A 340 -23.64 2.42 -11.36
N LEU A 341 -22.72 1.50 -11.62
CA LEU A 341 -21.31 1.75 -11.89
C LEU A 341 -20.95 0.95 -13.14
N ALA A 342 -20.39 1.60 -14.14
CA ALA A 342 -19.80 0.94 -15.30
C ALA A 342 -18.41 1.51 -15.55
N GLY A 343 -17.44 0.66 -15.83
CA GLY A 343 -16.07 1.11 -16.01
C GLY A 343 -15.21 0.21 -16.86
N VAL A 344 -14.10 0.80 -17.29
CA VAL A 344 -12.97 0.12 -17.92
C VAL A 344 -11.71 0.48 -17.17
N ASP A 345 -10.79 -0.47 -17.07
CA ASP A 345 -9.44 -0.20 -16.60
C ASP A 345 -8.41 -0.97 -17.42
N ALA A 346 -7.18 -0.47 -17.38
CA ALA A 346 -6.04 -1.12 -17.98
C ALA A 346 -4.78 -0.82 -17.18
N TYR A 347 -3.82 -1.75 -17.20
CA TYR A 347 -2.49 -1.51 -16.66
C TYR A 347 -1.40 -2.13 -17.51
N ARG A 348 -0.20 -1.60 -17.35
CA ARG A 348 1.06 -2.17 -17.83
C ARG A 348 2.07 -2.16 -16.70
N PHE A 349 2.59 -3.33 -16.38
CA PHE A 349 3.60 -3.53 -15.36
C PHE A 349 4.86 -4.14 -15.97
N VAL A 350 6.03 -3.67 -15.57
CA VAL A 350 7.32 -4.24 -15.98
C VAL A 350 8.20 -4.39 -14.76
N ASP A 351 8.57 -5.64 -14.45
CA ASP A 351 9.57 -5.97 -13.43
C ASP A 351 10.89 -6.37 -14.09
N ARG A 352 12.00 -5.94 -13.51
CA ARG A 352 13.36 -6.24 -13.96
C ARG A 352 14.17 -6.66 -12.75
N ARG A 353 14.76 -7.85 -12.81
CA ARG A 353 15.56 -8.39 -11.72
C ARG A 353 16.93 -8.80 -12.21
N GLN A 354 17.96 -8.29 -11.56
CA GLN A 354 19.32 -8.78 -11.67
C GLN A 354 19.83 -9.15 -10.29
N GLN A 355 20.35 -10.36 -10.14
CA GLN A 355 20.88 -10.85 -8.87
C GLN A 355 22.17 -11.61 -9.07
N GLN A 356 23.19 -11.24 -8.31
CA GLN A 356 24.39 -12.07 -8.13
C GLN A 356 24.35 -12.76 -6.76
N ARG A 357 24.90 -13.96 -6.66
CA ARG A 357 24.80 -14.78 -5.44
C ARG A 357 26.04 -15.63 -5.22
N VAL A 358 26.40 -15.80 -3.95
CA VAL A 358 27.20 -16.92 -3.42
C VAL A 358 26.29 -17.73 -2.50
N VAL A 359 26.15 -19.03 -2.79
CA VAL A 359 25.22 -19.92 -2.08
C VAL A 359 25.75 -20.36 -0.70
N THR A 360 27.07 -20.46 -0.56
CA THR A 360 27.78 -20.74 0.68
C THR A 360 28.86 -19.68 0.85
N SER A 361 28.55 -18.63 1.61
CA SER A 361 29.46 -17.53 1.94
C SER A 361 30.31 -17.89 3.17
N THR A 362 30.89 -16.88 3.82
CA THR A 362 31.58 -16.99 5.10
C THR A 362 30.60 -17.43 6.20
N PRO A 363 30.81 -18.58 6.86
CA PRO A 363 29.99 -18.99 8.00
C PRO A 363 30.22 -18.06 9.20
N ILE A 364 29.32 -18.11 10.18
CA ILE A 364 29.43 -17.32 11.41
C ILE A 364 28.98 -18.15 12.61
N ASP A 365 29.57 -17.92 13.77
CA ASP A 365 29.16 -18.53 15.04
C ASP A 365 27.86 -17.88 15.55
N LEU A 366 26.92 -18.69 16.01
CA LEU A 366 25.60 -18.23 16.50
C LEU A 366 25.65 -17.57 17.87
N PHE A 367 26.65 -17.85 18.69
CA PHE A 367 26.77 -17.36 20.06
C PHE A 367 27.83 -16.28 20.20
N GLU A 368 28.84 -16.31 19.33
CA GLU A 368 29.94 -15.35 19.31
C GLU A 368 30.27 -14.90 17.88
N PRO A 369 29.39 -14.08 17.24
CA PRO A 369 29.59 -13.66 15.86
C PRO A 369 30.88 -12.86 15.66
N VAL A 370 31.70 -13.26 14.68
CA VAL A 370 32.90 -12.51 14.24
C VAL A 370 32.71 -12.06 12.80
N TYR A 371 32.80 -10.76 12.57
CA TYR A 371 32.53 -10.08 11.29
C TYR A 371 33.82 -9.78 10.49
N GLY A 372 33.68 -9.32 9.25
CA GLY A 372 34.79 -8.84 8.40
C GLY A 372 35.50 -9.92 7.57
N ALA A 373 34.96 -11.15 7.51
CA ALA A 373 35.52 -12.22 6.71
C ALA A 373 35.34 -11.96 5.21
N THR A 374 36.41 -12.13 4.40
CA THR A 374 36.35 -11.91 2.94
C THR A 374 35.46 -12.98 2.25
N PRO A 375 34.35 -12.58 1.61
CA PRO A 375 33.46 -13.54 0.94
C PRO A 375 34.01 -13.98 -0.42
N PRO A 376 33.64 -15.18 -0.91
CA PRO A 376 33.92 -15.59 -2.29
C PRO A 376 33.29 -14.64 -3.33
N PRO A 377 33.77 -14.62 -4.59
CA PRO A 377 33.17 -13.83 -5.65
C PRO A 377 31.74 -14.30 -5.97
N MET A 378 30.82 -13.34 -6.16
CA MET A 378 29.44 -13.63 -6.56
C MET A 378 29.33 -13.95 -8.05
N ALA A 379 28.38 -14.83 -8.40
CA ALA A 379 28.03 -15.14 -9.79
C ALA A 379 26.58 -14.75 -10.11
N LEU A 380 26.30 -14.43 -11.38
CA LEU A 380 24.95 -14.11 -11.83
C LEU A 380 24.01 -15.30 -11.60
N SER A 381 22.94 -15.08 -10.83
CA SER A 381 21.96 -16.10 -10.43
C SER A 381 20.57 -15.85 -10.99
N ALA A 382 20.18 -14.59 -11.19
CA ALA A 382 18.94 -14.20 -11.84
C ALA A 382 19.17 -13.01 -12.76
N TRP A 383 18.59 -13.06 -13.95
CA TRP A 383 18.50 -11.93 -14.86
C TRP A 383 17.21 -12.04 -15.66
N THR A 384 16.14 -11.42 -15.17
CA THR A 384 14.79 -11.59 -15.74
C THR A 384 14.16 -10.25 -16.02
N ARG A 385 13.29 -10.23 -17.03
CA ARG A 385 12.38 -9.14 -17.30
C ARG A 385 10.99 -9.72 -17.49
N GLU A 386 10.07 -9.29 -16.66
CA GLU A 386 8.67 -9.64 -16.74
C GLU A 386 7.88 -8.42 -17.23
N ALA A 387 6.99 -8.63 -18.18
CA ALA A 387 6.08 -7.60 -18.66
C ALA A 387 4.65 -8.15 -18.60
N GLN A 388 3.78 -7.45 -17.90
CA GLN A 388 2.36 -7.76 -17.79
C GLN A 388 1.54 -6.63 -18.38
N LYS A 389 0.43 -6.98 -19.02
CA LYS A 389 -0.60 -6.04 -19.47
C LYS A 389 -1.95 -6.64 -19.16
N ALA A 390 -2.87 -5.82 -18.69
CA ALA A 390 -4.26 -6.23 -18.60
C ALA A 390 -5.20 -5.10 -18.97
N HIS A 391 -6.39 -5.48 -19.40
CA HIS A 391 -7.51 -4.58 -19.58
C HIS A 391 -8.80 -5.30 -19.18
N ALA A 392 -9.76 -4.54 -18.70
CA ALA A 392 -11.02 -5.07 -18.25
C ALA A 392 -12.17 -4.11 -18.51
N VAL A 393 -13.36 -4.70 -18.58
CA VAL A 393 -14.63 -4.00 -18.53
C VAL A 393 -15.44 -4.59 -17.38
N TYR A 394 -16.15 -3.74 -16.65
CA TYR A 394 -17.00 -4.17 -15.55
C TYR A 394 -18.21 -3.27 -15.39
N ALA A 395 -19.25 -3.85 -14.80
CA ALA A 395 -20.43 -3.14 -14.39
C ALA A 395 -20.93 -3.69 -13.04
N GLN A 396 -21.56 -2.83 -12.25
CA GLN A 396 -22.18 -3.16 -10.98
C GLN A 396 -23.48 -2.37 -10.86
N ASP A 397 -24.51 -3.01 -10.32
CA ASP A 397 -25.79 -2.42 -9.98
C ASP A 397 -26.13 -2.76 -8.53
N GLN A 398 -26.33 -1.73 -7.71
CA GLN A 398 -26.96 -1.88 -6.40
C GLN A 398 -28.41 -1.41 -6.48
N ILE A 399 -29.32 -2.33 -6.20
CA ILE A 399 -30.75 -2.12 -6.34
C ILE A 399 -31.36 -1.98 -4.95
N ASP A 400 -31.98 -0.85 -4.68
CA ASP A 400 -32.81 -0.65 -3.49
C ASP A 400 -34.16 -1.34 -3.72
N LEU A 401 -34.31 -2.57 -3.19
CA LEU A 401 -35.58 -3.32 -3.22
C LEU A 401 -36.62 -2.74 -2.26
N GLY A 402 -36.17 -1.92 -1.31
CA GLY A 402 -36.96 -1.17 -0.33
C GLY A 402 -36.03 -0.50 0.68
N GLU A 403 -36.57 -0.11 1.84
CA GLU A 403 -35.77 0.55 2.89
C GLU A 403 -34.77 -0.39 3.58
N ARG A 404 -35.08 -1.69 3.62
CA ARG A 404 -34.33 -2.70 4.40
C ARG A 404 -33.58 -3.71 3.56
N TRP A 405 -33.94 -3.84 2.29
CA TRP A 405 -33.39 -4.85 1.40
C TRP A 405 -32.72 -4.18 0.22
N LYS A 406 -31.48 -4.59 -0.03
CA LYS A 406 -30.66 -4.18 -1.15
C LYS A 406 -30.13 -5.42 -1.82
N LEU A 407 -30.01 -5.37 -3.14
CA LEU A 407 -29.40 -6.42 -3.95
C LEU A 407 -28.22 -5.82 -4.69
N LEU A 408 -27.05 -6.45 -4.57
CA LEU A 408 -25.86 -6.06 -5.32
C LEU A 408 -25.56 -7.10 -6.38
N LEU A 409 -25.43 -6.68 -7.64
CA LEU A 409 -25.00 -7.54 -8.74
C LEU A 409 -23.83 -6.87 -9.45
N GLY A 410 -22.82 -7.65 -9.82
CA GLY A 410 -21.70 -7.12 -10.59
C GLY A 410 -21.00 -8.18 -11.42
N LEU A 411 -20.37 -7.72 -12.50
CA LEU A 411 -19.64 -8.56 -13.44
C LEU A 411 -18.41 -7.81 -13.94
N ARG A 412 -17.30 -8.51 -14.00
CA ARG A 412 -16.07 -8.04 -14.64
C ARG A 412 -15.53 -9.08 -15.61
N HIS A 413 -15.03 -8.63 -16.74
CA HIS A 413 -14.24 -9.46 -17.65
C HIS A 413 -12.83 -8.88 -17.78
N ASP A 414 -11.83 -9.70 -17.45
CA ASP A 414 -10.40 -9.37 -17.55
C ASP A 414 -9.76 -10.12 -18.72
N ARG A 415 -8.86 -9.42 -19.42
CA ARG A 415 -7.87 -10.01 -20.34
C ARG A 415 -6.48 -9.65 -19.87
N TYR A 416 -5.61 -10.65 -19.79
CA TYR A 416 -4.28 -10.55 -19.19
C TYR A 416 -3.25 -11.21 -20.10
N ASP A 417 -2.17 -10.49 -20.38
CA ASP A 417 -1.02 -10.98 -21.13
C ASP A 417 0.25 -10.79 -20.31
N GLN A 418 1.09 -11.81 -20.30
CA GLN A 418 2.36 -11.82 -19.58
C GLN A 418 3.46 -12.43 -20.43
N THR A 419 4.62 -11.78 -20.41
CA THR A 419 5.86 -12.30 -20.97
C THR A 419 6.94 -12.26 -19.89
N VAL A 420 7.57 -13.40 -19.63
CA VAL A 420 8.75 -13.51 -18.77
C VAL A 420 9.95 -13.88 -19.63
N LEU A 421 10.90 -12.96 -19.76
CA LEU A 421 12.18 -13.18 -20.45
C LEU A 421 13.27 -13.47 -19.42
N ASN A 422 13.85 -14.66 -19.48
CA ASN A 422 15.09 -14.97 -18.78
C ASN A 422 16.28 -14.57 -19.66
N ARG A 423 16.91 -13.44 -19.35
CA ARG A 423 18.06 -12.90 -20.09
C ARG A 423 19.34 -13.72 -19.91
N ARG A 424 19.40 -14.58 -18.88
CA ARG A 424 20.54 -15.49 -18.69
C ARG A 424 20.52 -16.66 -19.68
N SER A 425 19.34 -17.18 -20.01
CA SER A 425 19.18 -18.28 -20.98
C SER A 425 18.70 -17.83 -22.36
N GLY A 426 18.19 -16.61 -22.49
CA GLY A 426 17.53 -16.11 -23.70
C GLY A 426 16.11 -16.63 -23.90
N ILE A 427 15.57 -17.42 -22.97
CA ILE A 427 14.25 -18.04 -23.09
C ILE A 427 13.15 -17.05 -22.68
N ALA A 428 12.13 -16.91 -23.52
CA ALA A 428 10.90 -16.21 -23.21
C ALA A 428 9.75 -17.20 -22.97
N THR A 429 8.88 -16.87 -22.02
CA THR A 429 7.64 -17.60 -21.76
C THR A 429 6.48 -16.61 -21.80
N ASP A 430 5.48 -16.92 -22.62
CA ASP A 430 4.32 -16.07 -22.85
C ASP A 430 3.04 -16.75 -22.34
N GLN A 431 2.13 -15.95 -21.80
CA GLN A 431 0.83 -16.41 -21.33
C GLN A 431 -0.24 -15.36 -21.63
N SER A 432 -1.37 -15.81 -22.17
CA SER A 432 -2.57 -14.99 -22.36
C SER A 432 -3.76 -15.67 -21.69
N LEU A 433 -4.45 -14.94 -20.81
CA LEU A 433 -5.58 -15.42 -20.04
C LEU A 433 -6.78 -14.49 -20.22
N GLY A 434 -7.98 -15.06 -20.07
CA GLY A 434 -9.22 -14.32 -19.93
C GLY A 434 -10.06 -14.93 -18.83
N ALA A 435 -10.69 -14.08 -18.01
CA ALA A 435 -11.54 -14.53 -16.91
C ALA A 435 -12.74 -13.61 -16.74
N THR A 436 -13.87 -14.18 -16.32
CA THR A 436 -15.07 -13.43 -15.96
C THR A 436 -15.36 -13.65 -14.48
N SER A 437 -15.40 -12.56 -13.71
CA SER A 437 -15.62 -12.56 -12.27
C SER A 437 -16.99 -11.96 -11.94
N PRO A 438 -18.01 -12.78 -11.65
CA PRO A 438 -19.29 -12.30 -11.15
C PRO A 438 -19.23 -12.02 -9.64
N ARG A 439 -20.13 -11.16 -9.15
CA ARG A 439 -20.44 -11.01 -7.73
C ARG A 439 -21.94 -10.79 -7.53
N ALA A 440 -22.45 -11.29 -6.41
CA ALA A 440 -23.80 -11.04 -5.94
C ALA A 440 -23.79 -10.90 -4.41
N GLY A 441 -24.69 -10.10 -3.84
CA GLY A 441 -24.76 -9.87 -2.40
C GLY A 441 -26.07 -9.26 -1.93
#